data_AF-B3LU91-F1
#
_entry.id   AF-B3LU91-F1
#
_cell.length_a   1.000
_cell.length_b   1.000
_cell.length_c   1.000
_cell.angle_alpha   90.00
_cell.angle_beta   90.00
_cell.angle_gamma   90.00
#
_symmetry.space_group_name_H-M   'P 1'
#
loop_
_entity.id
_entity.type
_entity.pdbx_description
1 polymer ?
#
loop_
_entity_poly.entity_id
_entity_poly.type
_entity_poly.pdbx_seq_one_letter_code
_entity_poly.pdbx_strand_id
1 'polypeptide(L)'
;MDILKLSDFIGNTLIVSLTEDRILVGSLVAVDAQMNLLLDHVEERMGSSSRMMGLVSVPRRSVKTIMIDKPVLQELTANKVELMANIV
;
A
#
# COMPACT_ATOMS: atom_id res chain seq x y z
N MET A 1 -8.30 -1.74 -21.55
CA MET A 1 -8.30 -1.54 -20.08
C MET A 1 -6.85 -1.47 -19.67
N ASP A 2 -6.34 -0.28 -19.39
CA ASP A 2 -4.99 -0.17 -18.84
C ASP A 2 -4.96 -0.76 -17.44
N ILE A 3 -4.21 -1.85 -17.30
CA ILE A 3 -4.04 -2.56 -16.04
C ILE A 3 -3.34 -1.58 -15.06
N LEU A 4 -3.86 -1.44 -13.83
CA LEU A 4 -3.19 -0.69 -12.77
C LEU A 4 -1.77 -1.24 -12.58
N LYS A 5 -0.79 -0.35 -12.49
CA LYS A 5 0.61 -0.68 -12.23
C LYS A 5 0.89 -0.46 -10.75
N LEU A 6 1.91 -1.13 -10.21
CA LEU A 6 2.34 -0.96 -8.83
C LEU A 6 2.69 0.49 -8.47
N SER A 7 3.19 1.26 -9.44
CA SER A 7 3.46 2.69 -9.31
C SER A 7 2.22 3.53 -9.00
N ASP A 8 1.04 3.08 -9.45
CA ASP A 8 -0.21 3.83 -9.27
C ASP A 8 -0.66 3.80 -7.79
N PHE A 9 -0.13 2.88 -6.99
CA PHE A 9 -0.44 2.75 -5.57
C PHE A 9 0.48 3.56 -4.66
N ILE A 10 1.56 4.17 -5.19
CA ILE A 10 2.46 5.02 -4.40
C ILE A 10 1.67 6.21 -3.82
N GLY A 11 1.93 6.53 -2.55
CA GLY A 11 1.24 7.58 -1.79
C GLY A 11 -0.06 7.14 -1.12
N ASN A 12 -0.61 5.97 -1.47
CA ASN A 12 -1.86 5.48 -0.90
C ASN A 12 -1.63 4.64 0.35
N THR A 13 -2.58 4.71 1.29
CA THR A 13 -2.57 3.88 2.49
C THR A 13 -2.86 2.43 2.14
N LEU A 14 -1.95 1.55 2.55
CA LEU A 14 -2.09 0.10 2.45
C LEU A 14 -2.22 -0.52 3.83
N ILE A 15 -2.98 -1.61 3.89
CA ILE A 15 -3.14 -2.46 5.06
C ILE A 15 -2.39 -3.76 4.78
N VAL A 16 -1.23 -3.92 5.41
CA VAL A 16 -0.33 -5.06 5.20
C VAL A 16 -0.40 -5.98 6.41
N SER A 17 -0.98 -7.16 6.24
CA SER A 17 -0.96 -8.19 7.27
C SER A 17 0.35 -8.97 7.18
N LEU A 18 1.01 -9.16 8.32
CA LEU A 18 2.23 -9.95 8.44
C LEU A 18 1.94 -11.39 8.89
N THR A 19 2.97 -12.23 8.93
CA THR A 19 2.87 -13.64 9.34
C THR A 19 2.61 -13.85 10.84
N GLU A 20 2.84 -12.85 11.69
CA GLU A 20 2.83 -12.96 13.17
C GLU A 20 1.61 -12.27 13.82
N ASP A 21 0.45 -12.28 13.14
CA ASP A 21 -0.79 -11.58 13.58
C ASP A 21 -0.65 -10.06 13.78
N ARG A 22 0.41 -9.48 13.21
CA ARG A 22 0.66 -8.04 13.17
C ARG A 22 0.09 -7.45 11.88
N ILE A 23 -0.51 -6.28 11.98
CA ILE A 23 -1.00 -5.52 10.83
C ILE A 23 -0.27 -4.19 10.80
N LEU A 24 0.30 -3.86 9.66
CA LEU A 24 0.89 -2.55 9.40
C LEU A 24 -0.06 -1.75 8.51
N VAL A 25 -0.41 -0.55 8.95
CA VAL A 25 -1.21 0.40 8.17
C VAL A 25 -0.33 1.62 7.90
N GLY A 26 -0.04 1.92 6.64
CA GLY A 26 0.83 3.05 6.29
C GLY A 26 0.78 3.40 4.81
N SER A 27 1.33 4.55 4.45
CA SER A 27 1.36 5.02 3.07
C SER A 27 2.50 4.34 2.30
N LEU A 28 2.22 3.79 1.12
CA LEU A 28 3.23 3.18 0.28
C LEU A 28 4.17 4.24 -0.32
N VAL A 29 5.44 4.22 0.06
CA VAL A 29 6.46 5.14 -0.47
C VAL A 29 7.17 4.55 -1.68
N ALA A 30 7.52 3.26 -1.60
CA ALA A 30 8.24 2.58 -2.67
C ALA A 30 7.99 1.07 -2.65
N VAL A 31 8.15 0.46 -3.81
CA VAL A 31 8.16 -1.00 -3.98
C VAL A 31 9.23 -1.38 -4.99
N ASP A 32 9.99 -2.42 -4.69
CA ASP A 32 11.02 -2.95 -5.60
C ASP A 32 10.53 -4.15 -6.42
N ALA A 33 11.38 -4.65 -7.32
CA ALA A 33 11.07 -5.79 -8.18
C ALA A 33 10.84 -7.10 -7.40
N GLN A 34 11.28 -7.18 -6.15
CA GLN A 34 11.10 -8.35 -5.28
C GLN A 34 9.87 -8.23 -4.37
N MET A 35 9.08 -7.15 -4.49
CA MET A 35 7.94 -6.85 -3.62
C MET A 35 8.38 -6.59 -2.16
N ASN A 36 9.56 -6.01 -1.96
CA ASN A 36 9.87 -5.36 -0.70
C ASN A 36 9.18 -4.00 -0.68
N LEU A 37 8.46 -3.72 0.40
CA LEU A 37 7.68 -2.51 0.55
C LEU A 37 8.43 -1.52 1.44
N LEU A 38 8.31 -0.24 1.12
CA LEU A 38 8.66 0.85 2.02
C LEU A 38 7.36 1.60 2.34
N LEU A 39 6.97 1.58 3.61
CA LEU A 39 5.79 2.23 4.12
C LEU A 39 6.18 3.38 5.05
N ASP A 40 5.50 4.50 4.95
CA ASP A 40 5.69 5.65 5.84
C ASP A 40 4.44 5.92 6.68
N HIS A 41 4.62 6.66 7.78
CA HIS A 41 3.58 6.92 8.79
C HIS A 41 2.90 5.64 9.28
N VAL A 42 3.69 4.58 9.49
CA VAL A 42 3.16 3.25 9.80
C VAL A 42 2.60 3.19 11.21
N GLU A 43 1.35 2.74 11.32
CA GLU A 43 0.73 2.27 12.54
C GLU A 43 0.80 0.73 12.58
N GLU A 44 1.47 0.17 13.58
CA GLU A 44 1.43 -1.26 13.85
C GLU A 44 0.26 -1.56 14.79
N ARG A 45 -0.57 -2.53 14.41
CA ARG A 45 -1.71 -3.02 15.20
C ARG A 45 -1.50 -4.49 15.54
N MET A 46 -1.62 -4.81 16.83
CA MET A 46 -1.51 -6.15 17.39
C MET A 46 -2.63 -6.36 18.41
N GLY A 47 -3.71 -7.04 18.00
CA GLY A 47 -4.91 -7.18 18.82
C GLY A 47 -5.50 -5.82 19.20
N SER A 48 -5.51 -5.50 20.50
CA SER A 48 -5.98 -4.20 21.02
C SER A 48 -4.90 -3.12 21.11
N SER A 49 -3.62 -3.47 20.89
CA SER A 49 -2.51 -2.54 20.98
C SER A 49 -2.21 -1.91 19.62
N SER A 50 -1.96 -0.60 19.61
CA SER A 50 -1.43 0.10 18.45
C SER A 50 -0.27 1.02 18.81
N ARG A 51 0.66 1.20 17.88
CA ARG A 51 1.77 2.16 18.01
C ARG A 51 2.22 2.69 16.66
N MET A 52 2.75 3.91 16.67
CA MET A 52 3.40 4.50 15.49
C MET A 52 4.84 4.00 15.37
N MET A 53 5.24 3.63 14.16
CA MET A 53 6.59 3.16 13.82
C MET A 53 7.33 4.10 12.85
N GLY A 54 6.64 5.08 12.25
CA GLY A 54 7.23 5.99 11.27
C GLY A 54 7.49 5.28 9.94
N LEU A 55 8.73 5.31 9.46
CA LEU A 55 9.16 4.69 8.21
C LEU A 55 9.60 3.23 8.44
N VAL A 56 8.97 2.28 7.75
CA VAL A 56 9.22 0.84 7.91
C VAL A 56 9.41 0.18 6.54
N SER A 57 10.48 -0.61 6.41
CA SER A 57 10.66 -1.51 5.28
C SER A 57 10.15 -2.91 5.62
N VAL A 58 9.31 -3.48 4.75
CA VAL A 58 8.67 -4.78 4.92
C VAL A 58 9.15 -5.73 3.81
N PRO A 59 9.94 -6.77 4.15
CA PRO A 59 10.37 -7.75 3.17
C PRO A 59 9.22 -8.60 2.64
N ARG A 60 9.30 -9.03 1.37
CA ARG A 60 8.28 -9.90 0.74
C ARG A 60 7.87 -11.08 1.61
N ARG A 61 8.85 -11.77 2.20
CA ARG A 61 8.63 -12.99 3.02
C ARG A 61 7.78 -12.74 4.28
N SER A 62 7.75 -11.50 4.76
CA SER A 62 7.01 -11.12 5.96
C SER A 62 5.58 -10.73 5.65
N VAL A 63 5.26 -10.45 4.38
CA VAL A 63 3.93 -10.06 3.93
C VAL A 63 3.06 -11.31 3.75
N LYS A 64 1.95 -11.36 4.47
CA LYS A 64 0.91 -12.37 4.30
C LYS A 64 -0.11 -11.91 3.24
N THR A 65 -0.60 -10.69 3.39
CA THR A 65 -1.56 -10.07 2.45
C THR A 65 -1.39 -8.56 2.41
N ILE A 66 -1.70 -7.97 1.27
CA ILE A 66 -1.76 -6.51 1.08
C ILE A 66 -3.21 -6.18 0.70
N MET A 67 -3.81 -5.24 1.42
CA MET A 67 -5.17 -4.76 1.18
C MET A 67 -5.15 -3.25 0.99
N ILE A 68 -6.12 -2.76 0.23
CA ILE A 68 -6.38 -1.34 0.03
C ILE A 68 -7.89 -1.12 0.14
N ASP A 69 -8.30 0.03 0.66
CA ASP A 69 -9.70 0.36 0.76
C ASP A 69 -10.35 0.48 -0.63
N LYS A 70 -11.53 -0.12 -0.78
CA LYS A 70 -12.24 -0.18 -2.06
C LYS A 70 -12.51 1.21 -2.67
N PRO A 71 -12.92 2.25 -1.90
CA PRO A 71 -13.08 3.59 -2.45
C PRO A 71 -11.78 4.16 -3.03
N VAL A 72 -10.65 3.95 -2.35
CA VAL A 72 -9.32 4.42 -2.82
C VAL A 72 -8.94 3.74 -4.12
N LEU A 73 -9.18 2.43 -4.26
CA LEU A 73 -8.93 1.70 -5.50
C LEU A 73 -9.78 2.24 -6.67
N GLN A 74 -11.04 2.58 -6.40
CA GLN A 74 -11.93 3.15 -7.41
C GLN A 74 -11.46 4.54 -7.85
N GLU A 75 -11.05 5.38 -6.91
CA GLU A 75 -10.49 6.70 -7.17
C GLU A 75 -9.21 6.61 -8.02
N LEU A 76 -8.28 5.73 -7.67
CA LEU A 76 -7.06 5.48 -8.47
C LEU A 76 -7.39 5.08 -9.91
N THR A 77 -8.39 4.23 -10.09
CA THR A 77 -8.83 3.79 -11.42
C THR A 77 -9.43 4.94 -12.21
N ALA A 78 -10.28 5.75 -11.58
CA ALA A 78 -10.89 6.92 -12.21
C ALA A 78 -9.84 7.95 -12.62
N ASN A 79 -8.92 8.30 -11.72
CA ASN A 79 -7.86 9.28 -11.96
C ASN A 79 -6.95 8.84 -13.10
N LYS A 80 -6.61 7.55 -13.20
CA LYS A 80 -5.81 7.03 -14.30
C LYS A 80 -6.53 7.13 -15.64
N VAL A 81 -7.81 6.79 -15.70
CA VAL A 81 -8.63 6.90 -16.92
C VAL A 81 -8.72 8.34 -17.38
N GLU A 82 -8.98 9.27 -16.45
CA GLU A 82 -9.03 10.70 -16.74
C GLU A 82 -7.70 11.23 -17.26
N LEU A 83 -6.59 10.86 -16.61
CA LEU A 83 -5.26 11.33 -17.01
C LEU A 83 -4.88 10.81 -18.40
N MET A 84 -5.14 9.54 -18.71
CA MET A 84 -4.88 8.96 -20.04
C MET A 84 -5.77 9.57 -21.14
N ALA A 85 -7.01 9.94 -20.82
CA ALA A 85 -7.92 10.57 -21.78
C ALA A 85 -7.51 12.00 -22.17
N ASN A 86 -6.75 12.68 -21.30
CA ASN A 86 -6.33 14.06 -21.47
C ASN A 86 -4.85 14.21 -21.89
N ILE A 87 -4.20 13.14 -22.34
CA ILE A 87 -2.86 13.21 -22.94
C ILE A 87 -2.98 13.76 -24.36
N VAL A 88 -2.42 14.95 -24.59
CA VAL A 88 -2.31 15.61 -25.91
C VAL A 88 -1.02 15.17 -26.60
#